data_AF-A0A537Y5K5-F1
#
_entry.id   AF-A0A537Y5K5-F1
#
_cell.length_a   1.000
_cell.length_b   1.000
_cell.length_c   1.000
_cell.angle_alpha   90.00
_cell.angle_beta   90.00
_cell.angle_gamma   90.00
#
_symmetry.space_group_name_H-M   'P 1'
#
loop_
_entity.id
_entity.type
_entity.pdbx_description
1 polymer ?
#
loop_
_entity_poly.entity_id
_entity_poly.type
_entity_poly.pdbx_seq_one_letter_code
_entity_poly.pdbx_strand_id
1 'polypeptide(L)'
;MVHRKRIYFDLLGSSPSWACSGLPANSWRRRPESASIHGRSPAGPRATMCPMGIDRHILVYMAAHRALVLTFLARGLMAVGLSRIVWAVAALGGAVFVVRTRQWRLAVAAGIALIGAYVSAEALKRVIARPRPPPSVSLVHLRGWSMPSTQAALTAALVLGVLLAFDWDRWPAAIRLRRAAVALLAGGVGLVGLAMVYLGGHWPSDVVAGWGLGAAVGLAAAWTAGAVPLPAALQRG
;
A
#
# COMPACT_ATOMS: atom_id res chain seq x y z
N MET A 1 -27.98 -7.34 18.47
CA MET A 1 -27.43 -7.12 17.11
C MET A 1 -27.89 -5.81 16.44
N VAL A 2 -29.02 -5.21 16.86
CA VAL A 2 -29.59 -3.98 16.24
C VAL A 2 -28.86 -2.69 16.62
N HIS A 3 -28.22 -2.63 17.79
CA HIS A 3 -27.61 -1.40 18.30
C HIS A 3 -26.29 -0.97 17.59
N ARG A 4 -25.53 -1.90 16.99
CA ARG A 4 -24.28 -1.56 16.27
C ARG A 4 -24.52 -0.90 14.91
N LYS A 5 -25.64 -1.18 14.23
CA LYS A 5 -25.94 -0.57 12.92
C LYS A 5 -26.27 0.93 13.05
N ARG A 6 -26.81 1.37 14.19
CA ARG A 6 -27.19 2.77 14.43
C ARG A 6 -25.97 3.70 14.47
N ILE A 7 -24.87 3.27 15.09
CA ILE A 7 -23.61 4.04 15.14
C ILE A 7 -23.03 4.27 13.73
N TYR A 8 -23.14 3.30 12.82
CA TYR A 8 -22.66 3.46 11.44
C TYR A 8 -23.57 4.34 10.59
N PHE A 9 -24.89 4.31 10.83
CA PHE A 9 -25.85 5.16 10.15
C PHE A 9 -25.72 6.62 10.61
N ASP A 10 -25.46 6.85 11.90
CA ASP A 10 -25.15 8.17 12.44
C ASP A 10 -23.84 8.72 11.87
N LEU A 11 -22.86 7.89 11.51
CA LEU A 11 -21.63 8.32 10.81
C LEU A 11 -21.84 8.69 9.32
N LEU A 12 -22.97 8.28 8.72
CA LEU A 12 -23.39 8.71 7.39
C LEU A 12 -24.22 9.99 7.42
N GLY A 13 -24.92 10.27 8.53
CA GLY A 13 -25.81 11.43 8.70
C GLY A 13 -25.28 12.58 9.55
N SER A 14 -24.32 12.34 10.44
CA SER A 14 -23.66 13.38 11.23
C SER A 14 -22.27 13.66 10.64
N SER A 15 -22.09 14.88 10.14
CA SER A 15 -20.79 15.42 9.76
C SER A 15 -19.94 15.55 11.03
N PRO A 16 -18.93 14.69 11.25
CA PRO A 16 -18.04 14.89 12.38
C PRO A 16 -17.08 16.04 12.00
N SER A 17 -16.57 16.77 12.99
CA SER A 17 -15.76 17.99 12.88
C SER A 17 -14.43 17.88 12.09
N TRP A 18 -14.15 16.72 11.48
CA TRP A 18 -13.05 16.49 10.54
C TRP A 18 -13.50 16.48 9.07
N ALA A 19 -14.79 16.65 8.79
CA ALA A 19 -15.28 16.89 7.44
C ALA A 19 -14.62 18.17 6.90
N CYS A 20 -14.01 18.08 5.70
CA CYS A 20 -13.47 19.19 4.94
C CYS A 20 -14.52 20.34 4.86
N SER A 21 -14.49 21.28 5.81
CA SER A 21 -15.39 22.43 5.88
C SER A 21 -14.86 23.53 4.98
N GLY A 22 -15.05 23.34 3.68
CA GLY A 22 -14.75 24.34 2.67
C GLY A 22 -15.95 24.57 1.79
N LEU A 23 -17.03 25.11 2.36
CA LEU A 23 -18.11 25.87 1.70
C LEU A 23 -19.11 26.29 2.80
N PRO A 24 -19.33 27.59 3.08
CA PRO A 24 -20.41 27.97 3.99
C PRO A 24 -21.74 27.77 3.27
N ALA A 25 -22.55 26.86 3.81
CA ALA A 25 -23.97 26.84 3.57
C ALA A 25 -24.56 28.19 4.05
N ASN A 26 -25.14 28.93 3.11
CA ASN A 26 -26.31 29.77 3.36
C ASN A 26 -26.09 30.94 4.34
N SER A 27 -25.38 32.00 3.93
CA SER A 27 -25.35 33.28 4.66
C SER A 27 -25.55 34.50 3.74
N TRP A 28 -26.61 34.48 2.93
CA TRP A 28 -27.13 35.68 2.24
C TRP A 28 -28.32 36.28 3.00
N ARG A 29 -28.13 36.68 4.26
CA ARG A 29 -29.00 37.70 4.85
C ARG A 29 -28.33 38.42 6.02
N ARG A 30 -28.16 39.74 5.82
CA ARG A 30 -27.75 40.82 6.74
C ARG A 30 -26.24 41.00 6.98
N ARG A 31 -25.68 42.02 6.31
CA ARG A 31 -24.62 42.86 6.89
C ARG A 31 -25.25 44.17 7.39
N PRO A 32 -24.72 44.75 8.48
CA PRO A 32 -24.19 46.09 8.33
C PRO A 32 -22.72 46.18 8.75
N GLU A 33 -21.98 46.85 7.87
CA GLU A 33 -20.85 47.78 8.04
C GLU A 33 -20.05 47.87 9.35
N SER A 34 -18.72 47.97 9.15
CA SER A 34 -17.67 48.62 9.96
C SER A 34 -16.58 47.72 10.62
N ALA A 35 -15.35 48.26 10.64
CA ALA A 35 -14.11 47.83 11.29
C ALA A 35 -12.99 47.16 10.42
N SER A 36 -12.21 48.07 9.82
CA SER A 36 -10.75 48.14 9.62
C SER A 36 -9.79 47.01 10.07
N ILE A 37 -8.96 46.60 9.09
CA ILE A 37 -7.48 46.61 8.99
C ILE A 37 -6.60 45.92 10.09
N HIS A 38 -5.65 45.12 9.59
CA HIS A 38 -4.45 44.48 10.18
C HIS A 38 -4.59 43.11 10.86
N GLY A 39 -4.48 42.05 10.03
CA GLY A 39 -4.05 40.73 10.47
C GLY A 39 -3.44 39.98 9.30
N ARG A 40 -2.15 39.63 9.39
CA ARG A 40 -1.48 38.73 8.44
C ARG A 40 -2.28 37.43 8.35
N SER A 41 -2.72 37.07 7.15
CA SER A 41 -3.36 35.79 6.87
C SER A 41 -2.44 34.66 7.35
N PRO A 42 -2.88 33.77 8.27
CA PRO A 42 -2.13 32.55 8.51
C PRO A 42 -2.17 31.74 7.21
N ALA A 43 -1.01 31.21 6.81
CA ALA A 43 -0.90 30.30 5.67
C ALA A 43 -2.02 29.25 5.78
N GLY A 44 -2.95 29.27 4.83
CA GLY A 44 -4.10 28.37 4.85
C GLY A 44 -3.63 26.92 4.97
N PRO A 45 -4.41 26.05 5.64
CA PRO A 45 -4.05 24.63 5.73
C PRO A 45 -3.79 24.11 4.33
N ARG A 46 -2.57 23.59 4.11
CA ARG A 46 -2.20 22.88 2.87
C ARG A 46 -3.31 21.89 2.60
N ALA A 47 -3.93 21.99 1.43
CA ALA A 47 -5.08 21.19 1.02
C ALA A 47 -4.83 19.72 1.38
N THR A 48 -5.38 19.28 2.51
CA THR A 48 -5.36 17.88 2.90
C THR A 48 -6.27 17.20 1.92
N MET A 49 -5.68 16.50 0.96
CA MET A 49 -6.37 15.73 -0.06
C MET A 49 -7.41 14.85 0.64
N CYS A 50 -8.67 15.27 0.61
CA CYS A 50 -9.78 14.58 1.28
C CYS A 50 -9.83 13.17 0.64
N PRO A 51 -9.82 12.06 1.41
CA PRO A 51 -9.87 10.72 0.84
C PRO A 51 -11.05 10.66 -0.13
N MET A 52 -10.76 10.34 -1.40
CA MET A 52 -11.76 10.19 -2.44
C MET A 52 -12.91 9.34 -1.88
N GLY A 53 -14.16 9.73 -2.10
CA GLY A 53 -15.32 9.11 -1.46
C GLY A 53 -15.26 7.57 -1.48
N ILE A 54 -14.75 6.98 -2.56
CA ILE A 54 -14.57 5.54 -2.74
C ILE A 54 -13.68 4.87 -1.68
N ASP A 55 -12.55 5.46 -1.30
CA ASP A 55 -11.64 4.91 -0.29
C ASP A 55 -12.33 4.81 1.08
N ARG A 56 -13.07 5.87 1.43
CA ARG A 56 -13.83 5.93 2.67
C ARG A 56 -15.02 4.97 2.64
N HIS A 57 -15.74 4.89 1.53
CA HIS A 57 -16.87 3.97 1.39
C HIS A 57 -16.44 2.51 1.55
N ILE A 58 -15.37 2.09 0.86
CA ILE A 58 -14.84 0.72 0.98
C ILE A 58 -14.41 0.44 2.42
N LEU A 59 -13.68 1.37 3.03
CA LEU A 59 -13.17 1.19 4.38
C LEU A 59 -14.29 1.09 5.43
N VAL A 60 -15.28 2.00 5.39
CA VAL A 60 -16.42 1.98 6.31
C VAL A 60 -17.26 0.73 6.09
N TYR A 61 -17.46 0.32 4.84
CA TYR A 61 -18.13 -0.93 4.51
C TYR A 61 -17.41 -2.13 5.14
N MET A 62 -16.09 -2.25 4.97
CA MET A 62 -15.32 -3.32 5.60
C MET A 62 -15.40 -3.27 7.13
N ALA A 63 -15.31 -2.09 7.74
CA ALA A 63 -15.42 -1.91 9.17
C ALA A 63 -16.78 -2.37 9.73
N ALA A 64 -17.87 -2.11 8.99
CA ALA A 64 -19.22 -2.54 9.36
C ALA A 64 -19.44 -4.06 9.22
N HIS A 65 -18.69 -4.74 8.35
CA HIS A 65 -18.84 -6.18 8.03
C HIS A 65 -17.75 -7.06 8.64
N ARG A 66 -17.06 -6.59 9.70
CA ARG A 66 -16.00 -7.38 10.33
C ARG A 66 -16.54 -8.62 11.05
N ALA A 67 -15.93 -9.77 10.77
CA ALA A 67 -16.18 -11.03 11.46
C ALA A 67 -14.95 -11.46 12.29
N LEU A 68 -15.16 -12.23 13.36
CA LEU A 68 -14.08 -12.66 14.26
C LEU A 68 -13.00 -13.45 13.51
N VAL A 69 -13.41 -14.48 12.76
CA VAL A 69 -12.51 -15.35 11.98
C VAL A 69 -11.76 -14.54 10.92
N LEU A 70 -12.45 -13.71 10.15
CA LEU A 70 -11.82 -12.89 9.11
C LEU A 70 -10.83 -11.88 9.71
N THR A 71 -11.12 -11.34 10.90
CA THR A 71 -10.21 -10.46 11.62
C THR A 71 -8.97 -11.18 12.12
N PHE A 72 -9.11 -12.41 12.63
CA PHE A 72 -7.99 -13.24 13.01
C PHE A 72 -7.08 -13.54 11.80
N LEU A 73 -7.67 -13.99 10.69
CA LEU A 73 -6.94 -14.26 9.45
C LEU A 73 -6.27 -13.01 8.89
N ALA A 74 -6.96 -11.86 8.88
CA ALA A 74 -6.39 -10.61 8.41
C ALA A 74 -5.21 -10.15 9.28
N ARG A 75 -5.28 -10.32 10.61
CA ARG A 75 -4.14 -10.03 11.50
C ARG A 75 -2.96 -10.94 11.21
N GLY A 76 -3.20 -12.24 10.99
CA GLY A 76 -2.17 -13.19 10.60
C GLY A 76 -1.52 -12.81 9.26
N LEU A 77 -2.32 -12.55 8.22
CA LEU A 77 -1.83 -12.13 6.91
C LEU A 77 -1.03 -10.82 6.98
N MET A 78 -1.54 -9.83 7.70
CA MET A 78 -0.84 -8.55 7.86
C MET A 78 0.46 -8.71 8.68
N ALA A 79 0.49 -9.63 9.66
CA ALA A 79 1.69 -9.98 10.40
C ALA A 79 2.75 -10.59 9.48
N VAL A 80 2.38 -11.57 8.64
CA VAL A 80 3.28 -12.15 7.63
C VAL A 80 3.77 -11.10 6.64
N GLY A 81 2.90 -10.15 6.27
CA GLY A 81 3.23 -9.01 5.43
C GLY A 81 4.05 -7.91 6.11
N LEU A 82 4.42 -8.05 7.39
CA LEU A 82 5.28 -7.08 8.07
C LEU A 82 6.62 -6.99 7.33
N SER A 83 7.06 -5.76 7.07
CA SER A 83 8.32 -5.49 6.37
C SER A 83 9.48 -6.26 6.99
N ARG A 84 9.56 -6.36 8.33
CA ARG A 84 10.60 -7.13 9.04
C ARG A 84 10.60 -8.61 8.67
N ILE A 85 9.44 -9.25 8.58
CA ILE A 85 9.33 -10.67 8.20
C ILE A 85 9.71 -10.82 6.72
N VAL A 86 9.24 -9.92 5.85
CA VAL A 86 9.61 -9.91 4.43
C VAL A 86 11.13 -9.81 4.25
N TRP A 87 11.80 -8.91 4.97
CA TRP A 87 13.26 -8.79 4.95
C TRP A 87 13.96 -10.06 5.44
N ALA A 88 13.51 -10.64 6.56
CA ALA A 88 14.12 -11.85 7.11
C ALA A 88 13.95 -13.06 6.17
N VAL A 89 12.74 -13.25 5.63
CA VAL A 89 12.43 -14.33 4.69
C VAL A 89 13.20 -14.14 3.39
N ALA A 90 13.30 -12.93 2.87
CA ALA A 90 14.07 -12.65 1.66
C ALA A 90 15.58 -12.88 1.87
N ALA A 91 16.14 -12.46 3.02
CA ALA A 91 17.54 -12.67 3.34
C ALA A 91 17.87 -14.16 3.50
N LEU A 92 17.10 -14.88 4.34
CA LEU A 92 17.33 -16.30 4.59
C LEU A 92 17.03 -17.15 3.36
N GLY A 93 15.86 -16.94 2.74
CA GLY A 93 15.46 -17.65 1.53
C GLY A 93 16.40 -17.38 0.36
N GLY A 94 16.82 -16.12 0.18
CA GLY A 94 17.82 -15.72 -0.80
C GLY A 94 19.17 -16.39 -0.55
N ALA A 95 19.68 -16.40 0.69
CA ALA A 95 20.94 -17.05 1.03
C ALA A 95 20.89 -18.56 0.77
N VAL A 96 19.86 -19.26 1.26
CA VAL A 96 19.68 -20.69 1.01
C VAL A 96 19.57 -20.98 -0.48
N PHE A 97 18.81 -20.16 -1.22
CA PHE A 97 18.66 -20.31 -2.65
C PHE A 97 20.00 -20.14 -3.38
N VAL A 98 20.76 -19.08 -3.09
CA VAL A 98 22.08 -18.84 -3.71
C VAL A 98 23.05 -19.98 -3.41
N VAL A 99 23.09 -20.47 -2.17
CA VAL A 99 23.94 -21.60 -1.79
C VAL A 99 23.57 -22.87 -2.58
N ARG A 100 22.28 -23.13 -2.81
CA ARG A 100 21.82 -24.34 -3.52
C ARG A 100 21.87 -24.24 -5.03
N THR A 101 21.56 -23.08 -5.62
CA THR A 101 21.37 -22.91 -7.07
C THR A 101 22.50 -22.15 -7.75
N ARG A 102 23.35 -21.47 -6.96
CA ARG A 102 24.42 -20.55 -7.41
C ARG A 102 23.93 -19.39 -8.27
N GLN A 103 22.62 -19.09 -8.24
CA GLN A 103 22.00 -18.00 -8.98
C GLN A 103 22.05 -16.69 -8.17
N TRP A 104 23.26 -16.13 -7.98
CA TRP A 104 23.46 -14.90 -7.22
C TRP A 104 22.69 -13.70 -7.80
N ARG A 105 22.45 -13.67 -9.12
CA ARG A 105 21.66 -12.63 -9.79
C ARG A 105 20.24 -12.50 -9.23
N LEU A 106 19.60 -13.60 -8.83
CA LEU A 106 18.27 -13.57 -8.23
C LEU A 106 18.29 -12.87 -6.87
N ALA A 107 19.28 -13.18 -6.04
CA ALA A 107 19.43 -12.54 -4.73
C ALA A 107 19.76 -11.05 -4.86
N VAL A 108 20.59 -10.68 -5.85
CA VAL A 108 20.87 -9.28 -6.17
C VAL A 108 19.59 -8.56 -6.61
N ALA A 109 18.82 -9.14 -7.54
CA ALA A 109 17.54 -8.58 -7.98
C ALA A 109 16.57 -8.39 -6.80
N ALA A 110 16.44 -9.39 -5.93
CA ALA A 110 15.59 -9.31 -4.74
C ALA A 110 16.06 -8.22 -3.76
N GLY A 111 17.38 -8.10 -3.54
CA GLY A 111 17.97 -7.06 -2.70
C GLY A 111 17.73 -5.66 -3.24
N ILE A 112 17.99 -5.44 -4.54
CA ILE A 112 17.73 -4.15 -5.21
C ILE A 112 16.24 -3.81 -5.15
N ALA A 113 15.37 -4.78 -5.42
CA ALA A 113 13.92 -4.59 -5.39
C ALA A 113 13.42 -4.14 -4.00
N LEU A 114 13.86 -4.81 -2.93
CA LEU A 114 13.44 -4.49 -1.57
C LEU A 114 13.99 -3.14 -1.11
N ILE A 115 15.28 -2.88 -1.32
CA ILE A 115 15.91 -1.61 -0.93
C ILE A 115 15.28 -0.45 -1.70
N GLY A 116 15.17 -0.59 -3.03
CA GLY A 116 14.58 0.42 -3.90
C GLY A 116 13.13 0.73 -3.52
N ALA A 117 12.32 -0.30 -3.23
CA ALA A 117 10.92 -0.11 -2.87
C ALA A 117 10.76 0.53 -1.50
N TYR A 118 11.60 0.15 -0.52
CA TYR A 118 11.61 0.79 0.79
C TYR A 118 11.96 2.28 0.69
N VAL A 119 13.09 2.59 0.05
CA VAL A 119 13.59 3.97 -0.08
C VAL A 119 12.58 4.83 -0.83
N SER A 120 12.06 4.34 -1.96
CA SER A 120 11.09 5.07 -2.77
C SER A 120 9.77 5.30 -2.01
N ALA A 121 9.28 4.30 -1.28
CA ALA A 121 8.06 4.44 -0.49
C ALA A 121 8.23 5.44 0.65
N GLU A 122 9.34 5.40 1.38
CA GLU A 122 9.62 6.34 2.47
C GLU A 122 9.85 7.77 1.97
N ALA A 123 10.50 7.94 0.82
CA ALA A 123 10.62 9.24 0.16
C ALA A 123 9.24 9.79 -0.21
N LEU A 124 8.42 8.98 -0.89
CA LEU A 124 7.13 9.41 -1.38
C LEU A 124 6.13 9.70 -0.24
N LYS A 125 6.24 8.99 0.89
CA LYS A 125 5.47 9.29 2.11
C LYS A 125 5.72 10.70 2.63
N ARG A 126 6.97 11.17 2.59
CA ARG A 126 7.32 12.52 3.06
C ARG A 126 6.78 13.61 2.14
N VAL A 127 6.65 13.30 0.85
CA VAL A 127 6.11 14.22 -0.17
C VAL A 127 4.58 14.26 -0.12
N ILE A 128 3.92 13.10 -0.14
CA ILE A 128 2.46 13.01 -0.18
C ILE A 128 1.84 13.37 1.18
N ALA A 129 2.49 12.98 2.28
CA ALA A 129 2.06 13.29 3.64
C ALA A 129 0.57 12.96 3.91
N ARG A 130 0.09 11.82 3.39
CA ARG A 130 -1.32 11.42 3.53
C ARG A 130 -1.62 10.86 4.93
N PRO A 131 -2.64 11.36 5.64
CA PRO A 131 -3.05 10.82 6.93
C PRO A 131 -3.65 9.41 6.79
N ARG A 132 -3.41 8.58 7.81
CA ARG A 132 -3.98 7.23 7.91
C ARG A 132 -5.48 7.25 8.21
N PRO A 133 -6.17 6.13 7.99
CA PRO A 133 -7.55 5.97 8.46
C PRO A 133 -7.71 6.30 9.96
N PRO A 134 -8.83 6.93 10.35
CA PRO A 134 -9.04 7.35 11.73
C PRO A 134 -9.30 6.14 12.67
N PRO A 135 -8.97 6.26 13.97
CA PRO A 135 -9.12 5.16 14.93
C PRO A 135 -10.53 4.56 15.02
N SER A 136 -11.58 5.33 14.69
CA SER A 136 -12.98 4.87 14.70
C SER A 136 -13.26 3.72 13.73
N VAL A 137 -12.44 3.56 12.69
CA VAL A 137 -12.57 2.50 11.67
C VAL A 137 -11.35 1.59 11.60
N SER A 138 -10.35 1.78 12.47
CA SER A 138 -9.09 1.02 12.46
C SER A 138 -9.01 0.04 13.62
N LEU A 139 -8.52 -1.18 13.35
CA LEU A 139 -8.20 -2.20 14.35
C LEU A 139 -6.70 -2.29 14.66
N VAL A 140 -5.88 -1.53 13.94
CA VAL A 140 -4.43 -1.48 14.08
C VAL A 140 -3.98 -0.02 14.21
N HIS A 141 -3.05 0.23 15.13
CA HIS A 141 -2.51 1.56 15.38
C HIS A 141 -1.14 1.67 14.73
N LEU A 142 -1.09 2.31 13.56
CA LEU A 142 0.14 2.55 12.81
C LEU A 142 0.49 4.03 12.87
N ARG A 143 1.78 4.33 13.04
CA ARG A 143 2.31 5.70 13.06
C ARG A 143 2.76 6.13 11.65
N GLY A 144 2.88 7.44 11.46
CA GLY A 144 3.38 8.05 10.22
C GLY A 144 2.38 8.03 9.05
N TRP A 145 2.86 8.44 7.88
CA TRP A 145 2.06 8.62 6.67
C TRP A 145 1.58 7.30 6.05
N SER A 146 0.42 7.36 5.38
CA SER A 146 -0.29 6.19 4.86
C SER A 146 0.12 5.80 3.43
N MET A 147 0.39 6.80 2.58
CA MET A 147 0.59 6.63 1.14
C MET A 147 2.04 6.82 0.74
N PRO A 148 2.62 5.92 -0.09
CA PRO A 148 2.10 4.59 -0.45
C PRO A 148 2.29 3.58 0.70
N SER A 149 1.57 2.45 0.65
CA SER A 149 1.81 1.34 1.58
C SER A 149 3.18 0.70 1.32
N THR A 150 4.11 0.84 2.27
CA THR A 150 5.45 0.23 2.19
C THR A 150 5.39 -1.29 2.11
N GLN A 151 4.47 -1.92 2.85
CA GLN A 151 4.32 -3.38 2.81
C GLN A 151 3.84 -3.85 1.43
N ALA A 152 2.85 -3.16 0.86
CA ALA A 152 2.39 -3.42 -0.50
C ALA A 152 3.52 -3.22 -1.53
N ALA A 153 4.32 -2.15 -1.40
CA ALA A 153 5.45 -1.90 -2.29
C ALA A 153 6.54 -2.98 -2.18
N LEU A 154 6.96 -3.34 -0.97
CA LEU A 154 7.99 -4.35 -0.75
C LEU A 154 7.58 -5.72 -1.27
N THR A 155 6.36 -6.15 -0.95
CA THR A 155 5.87 -7.47 -1.36
C THR A 155 5.69 -7.57 -2.87
N ALA A 156 5.16 -6.53 -3.52
CA ALA A 156 5.05 -6.48 -4.98
C ALA A 156 6.42 -6.43 -5.67
N ALA A 157 7.35 -5.60 -5.17
CA ALA A 157 8.70 -5.50 -5.73
C ALA A 157 9.47 -6.81 -5.62
N LEU A 158 9.42 -7.46 -4.45
CA LEU A 158 10.08 -8.74 -4.24
C LEU A 158 9.51 -9.82 -5.16
N VAL A 159 8.19 -9.97 -5.20
CA VAL A 159 7.54 -11.00 -6.03
C VAL A 159 7.86 -10.76 -7.50
N LEU A 160 7.70 -9.53 -8.01
CA LEU A 160 7.95 -9.26 -9.41
C LEU A 160 9.45 -9.37 -9.76
N GLY A 161 10.34 -8.84 -8.92
CA GLY A 161 11.78 -8.93 -9.11
C GLY A 161 12.26 -10.38 -9.14
N VAL A 162 11.76 -11.23 -8.23
CA VAL A 162 12.08 -12.66 -8.21
C VAL A 162 11.51 -13.38 -9.43
N LEU A 163 10.23 -13.17 -9.76
CA LEU A 163 9.58 -13.86 -10.89
C LEU A 163 10.26 -13.54 -12.23
N LEU A 164 10.70 -12.29 -12.42
CA LEU A 164 11.38 -11.85 -13.63
C LEU A 164 12.86 -12.24 -13.66
N ALA A 165 13.52 -12.32 -12.51
CA ALA A 165 14.94 -12.70 -12.45
C ALA A 165 15.19 -14.20 -12.32
N PHE A 166 14.15 -14.99 -12.06
CA PHE A 166 14.26 -16.43 -11.95
C PHE A 166 14.51 -17.07 -13.32
N ASP A 167 15.58 -17.86 -13.41
CA ASP A 167 15.90 -18.64 -14.60
C ASP A 167 14.97 -19.85 -14.70
N TRP A 168 13.82 -19.64 -15.35
CA TRP A 168 12.82 -20.67 -15.56
C TRP A 168 13.34 -21.79 -16.46
N ASP A 169 14.26 -21.55 -17.38
CA ASP A 169 14.69 -22.55 -18.36
C ASP A 169 15.59 -23.61 -17.74
N ARG A 170 16.40 -23.20 -16.75
CA ARG A 170 17.19 -24.14 -15.93
C ARG A 170 16.35 -25.06 -15.04
N TRP A 171 15.08 -24.73 -14.86
CA TRP A 171 14.12 -25.51 -14.08
C TRP A 171 12.88 -25.77 -14.94
N PRO A 172 12.87 -26.84 -15.76
CA PRO A 172 11.72 -27.25 -16.55
C PRO A 172 10.64 -27.87 -15.64
N ALA A 173 10.20 -27.10 -14.65
CA ALA A 173 8.94 -27.30 -13.97
C ALA A 173 7.84 -27.30 -15.02
N ALA A 174 6.92 -28.27 -14.93
CA ALA A 174 5.73 -28.28 -15.76
C ALA A 174 5.08 -26.88 -15.75
N ILE A 175 4.62 -26.39 -16.90
CA ILE A 175 3.99 -25.05 -17.03
C ILE A 175 2.92 -24.81 -15.95
N ARG A 176 2.24 -25.88 -15.51
CA ARG A 176 1.29 -25.88 -14.39
C ARG A 176 1.91 -25.41 -13.07
N LEU A 177 3.11 -25.90 -12.71
CA LEU A 177 3.79 -25.51 -11.48
C LEU A 177 4.26 -24.05 -11.54
N ARG A 178 4.73 -23.58 -12.70
CA ARG A 178 5.08 -22.15 -12.90
C ARG A 178 3.86 -21.25 -12.69
N ARG A 179 2.74 -21.58 -13.33
CA ARG A 179 1.46 -20.86 -13.17
C ARG A 179 0.96 -20.89 -11.73
N ALA A 180 1.06 -22.04 -11.06
CA ALA A 180 0.69 -22.18 -9.65
C ALA A 180 1.57 -21.29 -8.75
N ALA A 181 2.88 -21.25 -8.96
CA ALA A 181 3.79 -20.39 -8.20
C ALA A 181 3.47 -18.91 -8.38
N VAL A 182 3.26 -18.46 -9.62
CA VAL A 182 2.85 -17.07 -9.92
C VAL A 182 1.52 -16.74 -9.24
N ALA A 183 0.52 -17.62 -9.38
CA ALA A 183 -0.80 -17.41 -8.77
C ALA A 183 -0.74 -17.35 -7.24
N LEU A 184 0.05 -18.22 -6.60
CA LEU A 184 0.22 -18.23 -5.15
C LEU A 184 0.91 -16.96 -4.66
N LEU A 185 1.97 -16.52 -5.33
CA LEU A 185 2.70 -15.31 -4.94
C LEU A 185 1.85 -14.04 -5.15
N ALA A 186 1.24 -13.89 -6.34
CA ALA A 186 0.37 -12.76 -6.64
C ALA A 186 -0.88 -12.75 -5.74
N GLY A 187 -1.48 -13.91 -5.50
CA GLY A 187 -2.60 -14.08 -4.56
C GLY A 187 -2.21 -13.69 -3.14
N GLY A 188 -1.02 -14.10 -2.68
CA GLY A 188 -0.48 -13.71 -1.38
C GLY A 188 -0.31 -12.19 -1.23
N VAL A 189 0.29 -11.53 -2.23
CA VAL A 189 0.42 -10.05 -2.27
C VAL A 189 -0.95 -9.37 -2.20
N GLY A 190 -1.92 -9.88 -2.96
CA GLY A 190 -3.31 -9.41 -2.96
C GLY A 190 -3.98 -9.55 -1.59
N LEU A 191 -3.89 -10.74 -0.99
CA LEU A 191 -4.48 -11.05 0.32
C LEU A 191 -3.88 -10.19 1.44
N VAL A 192 -2.57 -9.97 1.44
CA VAL A 192 -1.91 -9.08 2.41
C VAL A 192 -2.41 -7.63 2.24
N GLY A 193 -2.53 -7.14 1.00
CA GLY A 193 -3.10 -5.82 0.72
C GLY A 193 -4.55 -5.67 1.21
N LEU A 194 -5.40 -6.67 0.93
CA LEU A 194 -6.77 -6.70 1.41
C LEU A 194 -6.84 -6.71 2.94
N ALA A 195 -5.98 -7.48 3.60
CA ALA A 195 -5.91 -7.51 5.06
C ALA A 195 -5.56 -6.13 5.66
N MET A 196 -4.66 -5.37 5.04
CA MET A 196 -4.31 -4.00 5.47
C MET A 196 -5.51 -3.04 5.42
N VAL A 197 -6.32 -3.13 4.35
CA VAL A 197 -7.54 -2.31 4.21
C VAL A 197 -8.60 -2.78 5.19
N TYR A 198 -8.82 -4.10 5.29
CA TYR A 198 -9.81 -4.69 6.19
C TYR A 198 -9.58 -4.33 7.66
N LEU A 199 -8.31 -4.31 8.10
CA LEU A 199 -7.92 -3.89 9.45
C LEU A 199 -7.91 -2.36 9.62
N GLY A 200 -8.10 -1.59 8.54
CA GLY A 200 -8.08 -0.14 8.54
C GLY A 200 -6.69 0.44 8.83
N GLY A 201 -5.63 -0.27 8.48
CA GLY A 201 -4.27 0.27 8.56
C GLY A 201 -3.93 1.21 7.40
N HIS A 202 -4.59 1.00 6.26
CA HIS A 202 -4.35 1.73 5.01
C HIS A 202 -5.67 1.98 4.26
N TRP A 203 -5.71 3.05 3.48
CA TRP A 203 -6.76 3.27 2.50
C TRP A 203 -6.57 2.32 1.29
N PRO A 204 -7.63 1.96 0.55
CA PRO A 204 -7.50 1.14 -0.66
C PRO A 204 -6.49 1.69 -1.66
N SER A 205 -6.53 3.00 -1.94
CA SER A 205 -5.57 3.64 -2.84
C SER A 205 -4.12 3.64 -2.33
N ASP A 206 -3.87 3.58 -1.01
CA ASP A 206 -2.50 3.45 -0.48
C ASP A 206 -1.87 2.12 -0.90
N VAL A 207 -2.69 1.05 -0.89
CA VAL A 207 -2.28 -0.30 -1.25
C VAL A 207 -2.05 -0.40 -2.75
N VAL A 208 -2.96 0.14 -3.56
CA VAL A 208 -2.80 0.19 -5.03
C VAL A 208 -1.57 0.98 -5.43
N ALA A 209 -1.34 2.15 -4.85
CA ALA A 209 -0.14 2.95 -5.10
C ALA A 209 1.14 2.22 -4.65
N GLY A 210 1.08 1.50 -3.53
CA GLY A 210 2.17 0.64 -3.09
C GLY A 210 2.48 -0.47 -4.09
N TRP A 211 1.49 -1.21 -4.56
CA TRP A 211 1.69 -2.25 -5.57
C TRP A 211 2.25 -1.70 -6.88
N GLY A 212 1.74 -0.55 -7.36
CA GLY A 212 2.26 0.11 -8.56
C GLY A 212 3.73 0.51 -8.41
N LEU A 213 4.08 1.15 -7.30
CA LEU A 213 5.47 1.49 -6.98
C LEU A 213 6.36 0.23 -6.91
N GLY A 214 5.88 -0.79 -6.22
CA GLY A 214 6.59 -2.06 -6.08
C GLY A 214 6.82 -2.74 -7.42
N ALA A 215 5.82 -2.78 -8.29
CA ALA A 215 5.94 -3.34 -9.64
C ALA A 215 6.98 -2.56 -10.48
N ALA A 216 6.95 -1.23 -10.47
CA ALA A 216 7.93 -0.42 -11.18
C ALA A 216 9.37 -0.70 -10.70
N VAL A 217 9.57 -0.73 -9.38
CA VAL A 217 10.89 -1.01 -8.79
C VAL A 217 11.34 -2.45 -9.03
N GLY A 218 10.44 -3.43 -8.89
CA GLY A 218 10.75 -4.85 -9.11
C GLY A 218 11.17 -5.13 -10.54
N LEU A 219 10.51 -4.51 -11.52
CA LEU A 219 10.90 -4.57 -12.93
C LEU A 219 12.29 -3.96 -13.14
N ALA A 220 12.53 -2.75 -12.61
CA ALA A 220 13.84 -2.10 -12.71
C ALA A 220 14.94 -2.96 -12.08
N ALA A 221 14.67 -3.56 -10.91
CA ALA A 221 15.61 -4.44 -10.23
C ALA A 221 15.97 -5.67 -11.07
N ALA A 222 14.99 -6.35 -11.66
CA ALA A 222 15.22 -7.50 -12.53
C ALA A 222 16.03 -7.12 -13.78
N TRP A 223 15.77 -5.94 -14.36
CA TRP A 223 16.53 -5.41 -15.48
C TRP A 223 17.99 -5.10 -15.10
N THR A 224 18.22 -4.41 -13.98
CA THR A 224 19.57 -4.10 -13.49
C THR A 224 20.39 -5.34 -13.11
N ALA A 225 19.76 -6.41 -12.65
CA ALA A 225 20.42 -7.68 -12.37
C ALA A 225 20.82 -8.46 -13.65
N GLY A 226 20.47 -7.93 -14.83
CA GLY A 226 20.72 -8.54 -16.13
C GLY A 226 19.87 -9.77 -16.37
N ALA A 227 18.67 -9.82 -15.77
CA ALA A 227 17.79 -10.98 -15.85
C ALA A 227 16.63 -10.80 -16.84
N VAL A 228 16.38 -9.56 -17.28
CA VAL A 228 15.49 -9.25 -18.41
C VAL A 228 16.37 -8.87 -19.61
N PRO A 229 16.30 -9.59 -20.75
CA PRO A 229 17.03 -9.23 -21.96
C PRO A 229 16.67 -7.80 -22.41
N LEU A 230 17.66 -7.02 -22.83
CA LEU A 230 17.40 -5.74 -23.49
C LEU A 230 16.47 -5.96 -24.68
N PRO A 231 15.44 -5.12 -24.89
CA PRO A 231 14.68 -5.11 -26.13
C PRO A 231 15.65 -5.05 -27.32
N ALA A 232 15.40 -5.83 -28.36
CA ALA A 232 16.26 -5.88 -29.56
C ALA A 232 16.49 -4.50 -30.21
N ALA A 233 15.61 -3.53 -29.95
CA ALA A 233 15.75 -2.14 -30.37
C ALA A 233 16.91 -1.38 -29.68
N LEU A 234 17.29 -1.76 -28.46
CA LEU A 234 18.39 -1.14 -27.70
C LEU A 234 19.71 -1.90 -27.86
N GLN A 235 19.72 -3.04 -28.56
CA GLN A 235 20.92 -3.84 -28.80
C GLN A 235 21.70 -3.42 -30.06
N ARG A 236 21.16 -2.49 -30.87
CA ARG A 236 21.75 -2.04 -32.13
C ARG A 236 22.36 -0.63 -32.08
N GLY A 237 22.69 -0.14 -30.88
CA GLY A 237 23.30 1.18 -30.66
C GLY A 237 24.78 1.07 -30.37
#